data_AF-A0A7V9KX65-F1
#
_entry.id   AF-A0A7V9KX65-F1
#
_cell.length_a   1.000
_cell.length_b   1.000
_cell.length_c   1.000
_cell.angle_alpha   90.00
_cell.angle_beta   90.00
_cell.angle_gamma   90.00
#
_symmetry.space_group_name_H-M   'P 1'
#
loop_
_entity.id
_entity.type
_entity.pdbx_description
1 polymer ?
#
loop_
_entity_poly.entity_id
_entity_poly.type
_entity_poly.pdbx_seq_one_letter_code
_entity_poly.pdbx_strand_id
1 'polypeptide(L)'
;MSEDEAKAGEHERLARELAEEFRRLRVEDLLVQTLVTVSSIGYRRLGLTEDTREARDLAQARLAIETMRALTPVLESLVPAELIRDFNQSVANLQLTYASVASEEAAPGDHATETKDEEPADGEG
;
A
#
# COMPACT_ATOMS: atom_id res chain seq x y z
N MET A 1 -6.09 10.19 -50.94
CA MET A 1 -5.87 10.43 -49.51
C MET A 1 -4.38 10.47 -49.29
N SER A 2 -3.87 11.56 -48.75
CA SER A 2 -2.46 11.69 -48.38
C SER A 2 -2.19 10.89 -47.10
N GLU A 3 -0.94 10.46 -46.87
CA GLU A 3 -0.57 9.72 -45.64
C GLU A 3 -0.94 10.47 -44.35
N ASP A 4 -0.87 11.80 -44.37
CA ASP A 4 -1.27 12.66 -43.24
C ASP A 4 -2.78 12.63 -42.98
N GLU A 5 -3.61 12.53 -44.02
CA GLU A 5 -5.08 12.41 -43.86
C GLU A 5 -5.47 11.03 -43.31
N ALA A 6 -4.74 9.98 -43.70
CA ALA A 6 -4.95 8.62 -43.20
C ALA A 6 -4.60 8.51 -41.71
N LYS A 7 -3.47 9.08 -41.27
CA LYS A 7 -3.09 9.15 -39.85
C LYS A 7 -4.09 9.96 -39.03
N ALA A 8 -4.50 11.12 -39.50
CA ALA A 8 -5.49 11.95 -38.81
C ALA A 8 -6.82 11.20 -38.60
N GLY A 9 -7.30 10.49 -39.62
CA GLY A 9 -8.50 9.65 -39.53
C GLY A 9 -8.36 8.48 -38.53
N GLU A 10 -7.17 7.86 -38.46
CA GLU A 10 -6.88 6.80 -37.49
C GLU A 10 -6.87 7.33 -36.05
N HIS A 11 -6.21 8.46 -35.80
CA HIS A 11 -6.21 9.12 -34.48
C HIS A 11 -7.62 9.47 -34.02
N GLU A 12 -8.46 9.98 -34.91
CA GLU A 12 -9.83 10.35 -34.57
C GLU A 12 -10.71 9.12 -34.31
N ARG A 13 -10.49 8.01 -35.02
CA ARG A 13 -11.15 6.72 -34.72
C ARG A 13 -10.72 6.21 -33.34
N LEU A 14 -9.42 6.19 -33.05
CA LEU A 14 -8.90 5.75 -31.76
C LEU A 14 -9.46 6.60 -30.60
N ALA A 15 -9.54 7.92 -30.78
CA ALA A 15 -10.10 8.84 -29.79
C ALA A 15 -11.59 8.56 -29.53
N ARG A 16 -12.38 8.29 -30.58
CA ARG A 16 -13.79 7.90 -30.45
C ARG A 16 -13.97 6.58 -29.72
N GLU A 17 -13.18 5.56 -30.07
CA GLU A 17 -13.21 4.26 -29.40
C GLU A 17 -12.90 4.39 -27.91
N LEU A 18 -11.84 5.14 -27.56
CA LEU A 18 -11.47 5.39 -26.18
C LEU A 18 -12.57 6.15 -25.41
N ALA A 19 -13.20 7.16 -26.02
CA ALA A 19 -14.29 7.90 -25.40
C ALA A 19 -15.53 7.03 -25.12
N GLU A 20 -15.84 6.09 -26.01
CA GLU A 20 -16.92 5.11 -25.79
C GLU A 20 -16.61 4.12 -24.67
N GLU A 21 -15.35 3.68 -24.53
CA GLU A 21 -14.94 2.86 -23.39
C GLU A 21 -15.05 3.64 -22.07
N PHE A 22 -14.60 4.89 -22.02
CA PHE A 22 -14.74 5.74 -20.84
C PHE A 22 -16.20 5.95 -20.43
N ARG A 23 -17.14 6.01 -21.38
CA ARG A 23 -18.58 6.12 -21.10
C ARG A 23 -19.16 4.90 -20.38
N ARG A 24 -18.56 3.72 -20.54
CA ARG A 24 -19.03 2.47 -19.92
C ARG A 24 -18.42 2.22 -18.55
N LEU A 25 -17.35 2.93 -18.19
CA LEU A 25 -16.71 2.79 -16.89
C LEU A 25 -17.60 3.35 -15.79
N ARG A 26 -17.89 2.51 -14.79
CA ARG A 26 -18.54 2.94 -13.56
C ARG A 26 -17.50 3.32 -12.52
N VAL A 27 -17.80 4.35 -11.74
CA VAL A 27 -16.88 4.85 -10.72
C VAL A 27 -16.69 3.81 -9.62
N GLU A 28 -17.75 3.11 -9.23
CA GLU A 28 -17.72 2.05 -8.24
C GLU A 28 -16.79 0.89 -8.64
N ASP A 29 -16.75 0.52 -9.93
CA ASP A 29 -15.87 -0.55 -10.41
C ASP A 29 -14.40 -0.12 -10.35
N LEU A 30 -14.13 1.14 -10.73
CA LEU A 30 -12.79 1.73 -10.62
C LEU A 30 -12.33 1.80 -9.15
N LEU A 31 -13.22 2.21 -8.23
CA LEU A 31 -12.89 2.31 -6.82
C LEU A 31 -12.65 0.93 -6.18
N VAL A 32 -13.45 -0.08 -6.54
CA VAL A 32 -13.21 -1.47 -6.11
C VAL A 32 -11.82 -1.95 -6.56
N GLN A 33 -11.50 -1.77 -7.85
CA GLN A 33 -10.17 -2.14 -8.37
C GLN A 33 -9.05 -1.36 -7.68
N THR A 34 -9.26 -0.06 -7.43
CA THR A 34 -8.31 0.80 -6.73
C THR A 34 -8.05 0.30 -5.32
N LEU A 35 -9.08 -0.07 -4.56
CA LEU A 35 -8.95 -0.59 -3.20
C LEU A 35 -8.20 -1.93 -3.15
N VAL A 36 -8.43 -2.80 -4.13
CA VAL A 36 -7.67 -4.06 -4.27
C VAL A 36 -6.18 -3.75 -4.51
N THR A 37 -5.87 -2.83 -5.43
CA THR A 37 -4.50 -2.43 -5.73
C THR A 37 -3.83 -1.75 -4.54
N VAL A 38 -4.53 -0.83 -3.85
CA VAL A 38 -4.03 -0.12 -2.66
C VAL A 38 -3.75 -1.11 -1.53
N SER A 39 -4.62 -2.10 -1.30
CA SER A 39 -4.40 -3.15 -0.31
C SER A 39 -3.12 -3.95 -0.61
N SER A 40 -2.97 -4.43 -1.86
CA SER A 40 -1.78 -5.18 -2.30
C SER A 40 -0.48 -4.37 -2.13
N ILE A 41 -0.50 -3.10 -2.53
CA ILE A 41 0.64 -2.20 -2.33
C ILE A 41 0.90 -2.01 -0.84
N GLY A 42 -0.13 -1.77 -0.02
CA GLY A 42 -0.02 -1.60 1.43
C GLY A 42 0.68 -2.78 2.09
N TYR A 43 0.30 -4.02 1.78
CA TYR A 43 0.99 -5.22 2.27
C TYR A 43 2.45 -5.29 1.82
N ARG A 44 2.73 -4.96 0.56
CA ARG A 44 4.11 -4.94 0.04
C ARG A 44 4.96 -3.89 0.77
N ARG A 45 4.38 -2.74 1.14
CA ARG A 45 5.06 -1.66 1.89
C ARG A 45 5.31 -1.99 3.35
N LEU A 46 4.68 -3.02 3.91
CA LEU A 46 5.03 -3.54 5.24
C LEU A 46 6.36 -4.31 5.24
N GLY A 47 6.83 -4.78 4.07
CA GLY A 47 8.13 -5.46 3.94
C GLY A 47 8.27 -6.68 4.84
N LEU A 48 7.28 -7.58 4.80
CA LEU A 48 7.15 -8.75 5.69
C LEU A 48 7.94 -9.97 5.20
N THR A 49 8.36 -9.98 3.94
CA THR A 49 9.12 -11.07 3.31
C THR A 49 10.47 -10.56 2.84
N GLU A 50 11.43 -11.46 2.59
CA GLU A 50 12.74 -11.11 2.01
C GLU A 50 12.58 -10.28 0.73
N ASP A 51 11.73 -10.74 -0.21
CA ASP A 51 11.48 -10.07 -1.50
C ASP A 51 10.82 -8.68 -1.39
N THR A 52 10.27 -8.34 -0.23
CA THR A 52 9.57 -7.06 0.00
C THR A 52 10.29 -6.17 1.00
N ARG A 53 11.37 -6.64 1.63
CA ARG A 53 12.12 -5.87 2.64
C ARG A 53 12.63 -4.55 2.09
N GLU A 54 13.20 -4.54 0.89
CA GLU A 54 13.69 -3.31 0.24
C GLU A 54 12.57 -2.33 -0.13
N ALA A 55 11.34 -2.82 -0.27
CA ALA A 55 10.17 -2.00 -0.60
C ALA A 55 9.46 -1.44 0.65
N ARG A 56 9.96 -1.74 1.87
CA ARG A 56 9.38 -1.31 3.14
C ARG A 56 9.28 0.22 3.19
N ASP A 57 8.09 0.71 3.48
CA ASP A 57 7.78 2.15 3.62
C ASP A 57 6.51 2.29 4.49
N LEU A 58 6.71 2.54 5.79
CA LEU A 58 5.61 2.65 6.74
C LEU A 58 4.72 3.89 6.49
N ALA A 59 5.25 4.95 5.89
CA ALA A 59 4.44 6.11 5.52
C ALA A 59 3.45 5.75 4.40
N GLN A 60 3.91 5.01 3.39
CA GLN A 60 3.05 4.50 2.32
C GLN A 60 2.06 3.43 2.80
N ALA A 61 2.47 2.54 3.71
CA ALA A 61 1.57 1.56 4.31
C ALA A 61 0.43 2.24 5.10
N ARG A 62 0.77 3.29 5.87
CA ARG A 62 -0.22 4.12 6.56
C ARG A 62 -1.17 4.82 5.61
N LEU A 63 -0.66 5.41 4.52
CA LEU A 63 -1.47 6.05 3.50
C LEU A 63 -2.47 5.08 2.87
N ALA A 64 -2.05 3.83 2.60
CA ALA A 64 -2.94 2.78 2.10
C ALA A 64 -4.07 2.48 3.09
N ILE A 65 -3.75 2.32 4.38
CA ILE A 65 -4.75 2.09 5.44
C ILE A 65 -5.75 3.24 5.52
N GLU A 66 -5.27 4.49 5.56
CA GLU A 66 -6.13 5.68 5.68
C GLU A 66 -7.03 5.83 4.44
N THR A 67 -6.49 5.57 3.24
CA THR A 67 -7.25 5.58 1.99
C THR A 67 -8.36 4.55 2.00
N MET A 68 -8.05 3.31 2.37
CA MET A 68 -9.06 2.24 2.41
C MET A 68 -10.15 2.56 3.45
N ARG A 69 -9.77 3.04 4.64
CA ARG A 69 -10.73 3.46 5.67
C ARG A 69 -11.68 4.56 5.21
N ALA A 70 -11.18 5.50 4.42
CA ALA A 70 -11.98 6.61 3.93
C ALA A 70 -12.94 6.19 2.80
N LEU A 71 -12.50 5.29 1.91
CA LEU A 71 -13.24 4.94 0.71
C LEU A 71 -14.19 3.75 0.87
N THR A 72 -13.90 2.79 1.76
CA THR A 72 -14.79 1.63 1.97
C THR A 72 -16.23 2.04 2.35
N PRO A 73 -16.47 3.01 3.27
CA PRO A 73 -17.83 3.45 3.60
C PRO A 73 -18.58 4.08 2.41
N VAL A 74 -17.86 4.71 1.48
CA VAL A 74 -18.45 5.35 0.29
C VAL A 74 -19.08 4.31 -0.65
N LEU A 75 -18.60 3.06 -0.62
CA LEU A 75 -19.07 1.98 -1.48
C LEU A 75 -20.24 1.19 -0.90
N GLU A 76 -20.61 1.39 0.37
CA GLU A 76 -21.57 0.53 1.09
C GLU A 76 -22.91 0.35 0.39
N SER A 77 -23.43 1.40 -0.26
CA SER A 77 -24.72 1.35 -0.97
C SER A 77 -24.59 0.98 -2.45
N LEU A 78 -23.37 0.76 -2.95
CA LEU A 78 -23.08 0.62 -4.39
C LEU A 78 -22.59 -0.78 -4.75
N VAL A 79 -22.05 -1.53 -3.79
CA VAL A 79 -21.46 -2.86 -4.01
C VAL A 79 -22.04 -3.89 -3.03
N PRO A 80 -21.88 -5.21 -3.28
CA PRO A 80 -22.36 -6.25 -2.37
C PRO A 80 -21.76 -6.12 -0.96
N ALA A 81 -22.57 -6.41 0.06
CA ALA A 81 -22.17 -6.27 1.47
C ALA A 81 -20.98 -7.16 1.84
N GLU A 82 -20.84 -8.31 1.17
CA GLU A 82 -19.71 -9.22 1.35
C GLU A 82 -18.38 -8.54 0.97
N LEU A 83 -18.37 -7.77 -0.12
CA LEU A 83 -17.17 -7.07 -0.57
C LEU A 83 -16.75 -5.97 0.41
N ILE A 84 -17.71 -5.25 0.99
CA ILE A 84 -17.47 -4.27 2.06
C ILE A 84 -16.85 -4.94 3.28
N ARG A 85 -17.41 -6.08 3.72
CA ARG A 85 -16.87 -6.84 4.84
C ARG A 85 -15.43 -7.27 4.57
N ASP A 86 -15.14 -7.75 3.37
CA ASP A 86 -13.80 -8.20 2.99
C ASP A 86 -12.79 -7.04 2.99
N PHE A 87 -13.18 -5.85 2.52
CA PHE A 87 -12.34 -4.65 2.63
C PHE A 87 -12.11 -4.21 4.09
N ASN A 88 -13.15 -4.22 4.92
CA ASN A 88 -13.02 -3.91 6.34
C ASN A 88 -12.08 -4.89 7.05
N GLN A 89 -12.15 -6.18 6.73
CA GLN A 89 -11.21 -7.18 7.24
C GLN A 89 -9.79 -6.92 6.76
N SER A 90 -9.60 -6.57 5.49
CA SER A 90 -8.29 -6.21 4.96
C SER A 90 -7.69 -5.00 5.67
N VAL A 91 -8.49 -3.98 5.98
CA VAL A 91 -8.07 -2.80 6.74
C VAL A 91 -7.64 -3.19 8.14
N ALA A 92 -8.44 -3.98 8.86
CA ALA A 92 -8.12 -4.41 10.22
C ALA A 92 -6.80 -5.20 10.26
N ASN A 93 -6.61 -6.12 9.31
CA ASN A 93 -5.37 -6.89 9.18
C ASN A 93 -4.16 -5.99 8.92
N LEU A 94 -4.26 -5.07 7.95
CA LEU A 94 -3.20 -4.11 7.65
C LEU A 94 -2.84 -3.27 8.88
N GLN A 95 -3.83 -2.80 9.64
CA GLN A 95 -3.60 -2.01 10.85
C GLN A 95 -2.87 -2.80 11.94
N LEU A 96 -3.28 -4.05 12.19
CA LEU A 96 -2.63 -4.91 13.18
C LEU A 96 -1.18 -5.18 12.80
N THR A 97 -0.93 -5.56 11.54
CA THR A 97 0.43 -5.82 11.07
C THR A 97 1.29 -4.56 11.05
N TYR A 98 0.74 -3.43 10.61
CA TYR A 98 1.42 -2.14 10.65
C TYR A 98 1.85 -1.77 12.06
N ALA A 99 0.96 -1.91 13.06
CA ALA A 99 1.28 -1.61 14.44
C ALA A 99 2.41 -2.50 14.99
N SER A 100 2.42 -3.79 14.63
CA SER A 100 3.50 -4.72 14.99
C SER A 100 4.84 -4.24 14.42
N VAL A 101 4.90 -3.99 13.11
CA VAL A 101 6.14 -3.57 12.42
C VAL A 101 6.63 -2.21 12.92
N ALA A 102 5.71 -1.25 13.11
CA ALA A 102 6.06 0.06 13.62
C ALA A 102 6.60 0.02 15.06
N SER A 103 6.11 -0.92 15.88
CA SER A 103 6.60 -1.11 17.25
C SER A 103 8.00 -1.75 17.29
N GLU A 104 8.29 -2.66 16.36
CA GLU A 104 9.63 -3.25 16.19
C GLU A 104 10.67 -2.20 15.77
N GLU A 105 10.30 -1.24 14.92
CA GLU A 105 11.20 -0.16 14.47
C GLU A 105 11.43 0.91 15.55
N ALA A 106 10.47 1.11 16.45
CA ALA A 106 10.55 2.08 17.54
C ALA A 106 11.34 1.57 18.76
N ALA A 107 11.67 0.28 18.85
CA ALA A 107 12.49 -0.26 19.92
C ALA A 107 13.95 0.21 19.75
N PRO A 108 14.54 0.97 20.69
CA PRO A 108 15.95 1.31 20.63
C PRO A 108 16.78 0.05 20.78
N GLY A 109 17.80 -0.10 19.94
CA GLY A 109 18.74 -1.22 19.99
C GLY A 109 19.40 -1.30 21.36
N ASP A 110 19.01 -2.31 22.14
CA ASP A 110 19.65 -2.72 23.39
C ASP A 110 20.97 -3.43 23.11
N HIS A 111 21.89 -2.72 22.47
CA HIS A 111 23.30 -3.11 22.35
C HIS A 111 24.16 -1.84 22.46
N ALA A 112 24.20 -1.26 23.66
CA ALA A 112 25.26 -0.35 24.05
C ALA A 112 25.84 -0.79 25.40
N THR A 113 27.03 -1.40 25.29
CA THR A 113 28.14 -1.39 26.26
C THR A 113 27.92 -1.99 27.65
N GLU A 114 28.35 -3.25 27.79
CA GLU A 114 29.03 -3.71 29.01
C GLU A 114 30.35 -4.39 28.61
N THR A 115 31.29 -3.59 28.04
CA THR A 115 32.71 -3.89 28.23
C THR A 115 32.98 -3.67 29.71
N LYS A 116 32.91 -4.75 30.48
CA LYS A 116 33.45 -4.81 31.83
C LYS A 116 34.97 -4.74 31.69
N ASP A 117 35.51 -3.53 31.74
CA ASP A 117 36.89 -3.29 32.13
C ASP A 117 37.05 -3.88 33.54
N GLU A 118 37.61 -5.08 33.61
CA GLU A 118 38.08 -5.68 34.85
C GLU A 118 39.59 -5.48 34.90
N GLU A 119 39.98 -4.27 35.29
CA GLU A 119 41.34 -3.95 35.76
C GLU A 119 41.36 -4.19 37.29
N PRO A 120 42.09 -5.18 37.82
CA PRO A 120 42.42 -5.19 39.22
C PRO A 120 43.69 -4.34 39.41
N ALA A 121 43.50 -3.14 39.96
CA ALA A 121 44.58 -2.37 40.55
C ALA A 121 45.11 -3.11 41.79
N ASP A 122 46.40 -3.47 41.70
CA ASP A 122 47.44 -3.63 42.71
C ASP A 122 47.07 -3.49 44.21
N GLY A 123 47.64 -4.40 45.03
CA GLY A 123 48.43 -3.94 46.18
C GLY A 123 48.13 -4.53 47.57
N GLU A 124 49.14 -5.23 48.10
CA GLU A 124 49.65 -5.24 49.49
C GLU A 124 49.04 -6.19 50.54
N GLY A 125 49.94 -7.04 51.10
CA GLY A 125 49.74 -7.92 52.24
C GLY A 125 50.74 -9.06 52.30
#